data_AF-A0A4R7ZBI7-F1
#
_entry.id   AF-A0A4R7ZBI7-F1
#
_cell.length_a   1.000
_cell.length_b   1.000
_cell.length_c   1.000
_cell.angle_alpha   90.00
_cell.angle_beta   90.00
_cell.angle_gamma   90.00
#
_symmetry.space_group_name_H-M   'P 1'
#
loop_
_entity.id
_entity.type
_entity.pdbx_description
1 polymer ?
#
loop_
_entity_poly.entity_id
_entity_poly.type
_entity_poly.pdbx_seq_one_letter_code
_entity_poly.pdbx_strand_id
1 'polypeptide(L)'
;MSTEIEIWTQQSQKVKELLLKKKRLKVKKRYIKQKYGSEAKIFLKAYNFFVKEAEKIVEKPEAAEYPFWAAADPETALSGGGGFLIKLKVPEDKIIFFDKKKWNQILKLSYLADNQKDANKHQEILKKRGIADDSEVMLSPHYPVLKNKIKQSWQKLFEAENDEFNSEIKGAAVWELRYSWLEEIIEMK
;
A
#
# COMPACT_ATOMS: atom_id res chain seq x y z
N MET A 1 3.33 24.20 13.69
CA MET A 1 2.69 24.10 12.37
C MET A 1 3.04 22.71 11.84
N SER A 2 2.07 21.93 11.35
CA SER A 2 2.40 20.65 10.73
C SER A 2 3.07 20.93 9.39
N THR A 3 4.19 20.28 9.11
CA THR A 3 4.74 20.24 7.74
C THR A 3 3.68 19.65 6.84
N GLU A 4 3.44 20.29 5.69
CA GLU A 4 2.56 19.78 4.65
C GLU A 4 3.40 19.25 3.50
N ILE A 5 3.03 18.10 2.97
CA ILE A 5 3.75 17.41 1.89
C ILE A 5 2.81 17.30 0.69
N GLU A 6 3.37 17.59 -0.48
CA GLU A 6 2.68 17.39 -1.75
C GLU A 6 2.71 15.90 -2.13
N ILE A 7 1.53 15.35 -2.41
CA ILE A 7 1.39 13.97 -2.90
C ILE A 7 0.41 13.93 -4.06
N TRP A 8 0.58 12.91 -4.90
CA TRP A 8 -0.21 12.67 -6.09
C TRP A 8 -0.93 11.34 -5.98
N THR A 9 -2.20 11.31 -6.36
CA THR A 9 -3.00 10.07 -6.38
C THR A 9 -3.82 9.97 -7.66
N GLN A 10 -3.76 8.82 -8.33
CA GLN A 10 -4.59 8.55 -9.49
C GLN A 10 -5.94 7.97 -9.07
N GLN A 11 -7.02 8.60 -9.51
CA GLN A 11 -8.39 8.28 -9.09
C GLN A 11 -9.37 8.21 -10.27
N SER A 12 -10.41 7.39 -10.10
CA SER A 12 -11.52 7.32 -11.07
C SER A 12 -12.39 8.58 -11.06
N GLN A 13 -13.14 8.81 -12.15
CA GLN A 13 -14.16 9.86 -12.21
C GLN A 13 -15.12 9.83 -11.02
N LYS A 14 -15.56 8.62 -10.62
CA LYS A 14 -16.44 8.43 -9.47
C LYS A 14 -15.83 8.94 -8.16
N VAL A 15 -14.54 8.72 -7.94
CA VAL A 15 -13.85 9.22 -6.75
C VAL A 15 -13.71 10.74 -6.81
N LYS A 16 -13.37 11.31 -7.98
CA LYS A 16 -13.33 12.76 -8.19
C LYS A 16 -14.66 13.42 -7.80
N GLU A 17 -15.76 12.98 -8.40
CA GLU A 17 -17.10 13.54 -8.15
C GLU A 17 -17.53 13.39 -6.69
N LEU A 18 -17.25 12.23 -6.09
CA LEU A 18 -17.53 12.00 -4.67
C LEU A 18 -16.70 12.92 -3.77
N LEU A 19 -15.45 13.20 -4.11
CA LEU A 19 -14.57 14.08 -3.32
C LEU A 19 -15.12 15.51 -3.33
N LEU A 20 -15.49 16.02 -4.52
CA LEU A 20 -16.08 17.34 -4.68
C LEU A 20 -17.42 17.47 -3.93
N LYS A 21 -18.26 16.42 -3.98
CA LYS A 21 -19.59 16.44 -3.35
C LYS A 21 -19.54 16.24 -1.83
N LYS A 22 -18.78 15.25 -1.34
CA LYS A 22 -18.80 14.83 0.07
C LYS A 22 -17.70 15.47 0.90
N LYS A 23 -16.72 16.12 0.27
CA LYS A 23 -15.56 16.80 0.88
C LYS A 23 -14.62 15.90 1.69
N ARG A 24 -15.03 14.69 2.04
CA ARG A 24 -14.22 13.69 2.77
C ARG A 24 -14.60 12.29 2.30
N LEU A 25 -13.60 11.51 1.88
CA LEU A 25 -13.77 10.13 1.41
C LEU A 25 -12.92 9.16 2.19
N LYS A 26 -13.41 7.94 2.36
CA LYS A 26 -12.73 6.81 3.01
C LYS A 26 -12.92 5.57 2.15
N VAL A 27 -11.91 4.71 2.04
CA VAL A 27 -12.01 3.48 1.25
C VAL A 27 -12.70 2.38 2.07
N LYS A 28 -13.62 1.67 1.40
CA LYS A 28 -14.34 0.52 1.93
C LYS A 28 -13.86 -0.79 1.28
N LYS A 29 -13.81 -1.87 2.05
CA LYS A 29 -13.43 -3.23 1.64
C LYS A 29 -14.18 -3.73 0.42
N ARG A 30 -15.46 -3.34 0.30
CA ARG A 30 -16.30 -3.72 -0.85
C ARG A 30 -15.70 -3.29 -2.19
N TYR A 31 -14.98 -2.17 -2.25
CA TYR A 31 -14.36 -1.70 -3.48
C TYR A 31 -13.17 -2.57 -3.90
N ILE A 32 -12.40 -3.07 -2.94
CA ILE A 32 -11.31 -4.03 -3.21
C ILE A 32 -11.88 -5.34 -3.73
N LYS A 33 -12.95 -5.86 -3.11
CA LYS A 33 -13.64 -7.06 -3.59
C LYS A 33 -14.21 -6.89 -4.99
N GLN A 34 -14.80 -5.73 -5.29
CA GLN A 34 -15.33 -5.44 -6.63
C GLN A 34 -14.24 -5.37 -7.69
N LYS A 35 -13.07 -4.79 -7.37
CA LYS A 35 -11.94 -4.66 -8.29
C LYS A 35 -11.28 -6.00 -8.64
N TYR A 36 -11.06 -6.85 -7.63
CA TYR A 36 -10.25 -8.07 -7.78
C TYR A 36 -11.06 -9.37 -7.84
N GLY A 37 -12.39 -9.32 -7.67
CA GLY A 37 -13.27 -10.48 -7.84
C GLY A 37 -12.82 -11.72 -7.07
N SER A 38 -12.61 -12.83 -7.78
CA SER A 38 -12.15 -14.12 -7.23
C SER A 38 -10.75 -14.05 -6.60
N GLU A 39 -9.88 -13.19 -7.10
CA GLU A 39 -8.50 -13.00 -6.62
C GLU A 39 -8.42 -12.09 -5.39
N ALA A 40 -9.53 -11.46 -4.99
CA ALA A 40 -9.56 -10.53 -3.86
C ALA A 40 -8.98 -11.16 -2.58
N LYS A 41 -9.09 -12.48 -2.37
CA LYS A 41 -8.52 -13.15 -1.18
C LYS A 41 -7.00 -13.00 -1.08
N ILE A 42 -6.29 -12.96 -2.20
CA ILE A 42 -4.82 -12.80 -2.27
C ILE A 42 -4.47 -11.37 -1.85
N PHE A 43 -5.04 -10.38 -2.54
CA PHE A 43 -4.82 -8.96 -2.25
C PHE A 43 -5.24 -8.57 -0.83
N LEU A 44 -6.35 -9.12 -0.33
CA LEU A 44 -6.81 -8.85 1.03
C LEU A 44 -5.79 -9.31 2.09
N LYS A 45 -4.97 -10.35 1.86
CA LYS A 45 -3.93 -10.73 2.83
C LYS A 45 -2.86 -9.65 2.96
N ALA A 46 -2.34 -9.16 1.83
CA ALA A 46 -1.37 -8.07 1.79
C ALA A 46 -1.96 -6.77 2.37
N TYR A 47 -3.17 -6.41 1.95
CA TYR A 47 -3.81 -5.18 2.40
C TYR A 47 -4.19 -5.24 3.89
N ASN A 48 -4.64 -6.38 4.41
CA ASN A 48 -4.93 -6.52 5.84
C ASN A 48 -3.65 -6.40 6.69
N PHE A 49 -2.51 -6.91 6.18
CA PHE A 49 -1.22 -6.67 6.82
C PHE A 49 -0.92 -5.17 6.84
N PHE A 50 -0.98 -4.50 5.68
CA PHE A 50 -0.73 -3.06 5.58
C PHE A 50 -1.59 -2.28 6.58
N VAL A 51 -2.89 -2.55 6.62
CA VAL A 51 -3.82 -1.82 7.48
C VAL A 51 -3.48 -1.98 8.97
N LYS A 52 -3.21 -3.22 9.40
CA LYS A 52 -2.89 -3.55 10.80
C LYS A 52 -1.61 -2.87 11.28
N GLU A 53 -0.63 -2.72 10.41
CA GLU A 53 0.65 -2.12 10.79
C GLU A 53 0.61 -0.59 10.61
N ALA A 54 0.00 -0.10 9.54
CA ALA A 54 -0.12 1.33 9.28
C ALA A 54 -0.98 2.08 10.31
N GLU A 55 -1.99 1.43 10.91
CA GLU A 55 -2.81 2.09 11.95
C GLU A 55 -2.05 2.40 13.24
N LYS A 56 -0.86 1.79 13.41
CA LYS A 56 0.08 2.09 14.49
C LYS A 56 0.98 3.30 14.19
N ILE A 57 1.06 3.68 12.91
CA ILE A 57 1.90 4.80 12.42
C ILE A 57 1.06 6.07 12.33
N VAL A 58 -0.06 5.99 11.61
CA VAL A 58 -1.03 7.09 11.49
C VAL A 58 -2.38 6.59 11.97
N GLU A 59 -2.99 7.32 12.90
CA GLU A 59 -4.29 6.97 13.46
C GLU A 59 -5.34 6.79 12.35
N LYS A 60 -5.93 5.59 12.29
CA LYS A 60 -6.93 5.24 11.28
C LYS A 60 -8.30 5.82 11.69
N PRO A 61 -8.89 6.75 10.91
CA PRO A 61 -10.19 7.33 11.22
C PRO A 61 -11.29 6.27 11.29
N GLU A 62 -12.29 6.53 12.14
CA GLU A 62 -13.47 5.69 12.24
C GLU A 62 -14.12 5.48 10.84
N ALA A 63 -14.50 4.25 10.52
CA ALA A 63 -15.02 3.82 9.22
C ALA A 63 -14.03 3.79 8.03
N ALA A 64 -12.75 4.14 8.19
CA ALA A 64 -11.74 3.83 7.18
C ALA A 64 -11.35 2.34 7.27
N GLU A 65 -11.42 1.63 6.13
CA GLU A 65 -11.10 0.19 6.06
C GLU A 65 -9.80 -0.08 5.30
N TYR A 66 -9.46 0.76 4.30
CA TYR A 66 -8.23 0.68 3.53
C TYR A 66 -7.73 2.10 3.19
N PRO A 67 -6.44 2.28 2.86
CA PRO A 67 -5.92 3.58 2.46
C PRO A 67 -6.23 3.89 0.99
N PHE A 68 -6.10 5.17 0.64
CA PHE A 68 -5.81 5.61 -0.72
C PHE A 68 -4.30 5.56 -0.94
N TRP A 69 -3.89 5.06 -2.10
CA TRP A 69 -2.49 5.02 -2.52
C TRP A 69 -2.11 6.32 -3.20
N ALA A 70 -0.92 6.83 -2.91
CA ALA A 70 -0.36 8.06 -3.44
C ALA A 70 1.15 7.94 -3.63
N ALA A 71 1.76 8.92 -4.28
CA ALA A 71 3.21 9.02 -4.44
C ALA A 71 3.69 10.47 -4.38
N ALA A 72 5.00 10.65 -4.25
CA ALA A 72 5.64 11.97 -4.27
C ALA A 72 5.56 12.67 -5.62
N ASP A 73 5.62 11.86 -6.67
CA ASP A 73 5.81 12.33 -8.02
C ASP A 73 4.63 11.88 -8.88
N PRO A 74 4.11 12.78 -9.76
CA PRO A 74 2.97 12.49 -10.61
C PRO A 74 3.18 11.27 -11.51
N GLU A 75 4.37 11.06 -12.06
CA GLU A 75 4.69 9.91 -12.94
C GLU A 75 4.64 8.60 -12.16
N THR A 76 5.11 8.62 -10.92
CA THR A 76 5.12 7.44 -10.06
C THR A 76 3.78 7.16 -9.35
N ALA A 77 2.86 8.12 -9.38
CA ALA A 77 1.47 7.94 -8.92
C ALA A 77 0.61 7.22 -9.97
N LEU A 78 1.09 7.11 -11.21
CA LEU A 78 0.36 6.48 -12.29
C LEU A 78 0.26 4.97 -12.08
N SER A 79 -0.96 4.46 -12.22
CA SER A 79 -1.29 3.04 -12.09
C SER A 79 -1.59 2.37 -13.44
N GLY A 80 -1.31 3.06 -14.55
CA GLY A 80 -1.46 2.54 -15.91
C GLY A 80 -2.90 2.52 -16.46
N GLY A 81 -3.87 3.11 -15.74
CA GLY A 81 -5.24 3.31 -16.21
C GLY A 81 -5.51 4.75 -16.65
N GLY A 82 -6.68 5.02 -17.24
CA GLY A 82 -7.21 6.38 -17.42
C GLY A 82 -7.84 6.94 -16.13
N GLY A 83 -8.18 8.22 -16.12
CA GLY A 83 -8.87 8.86 -15.00
C GLY A 83 -8.34 10.25 -14.67
N PHE A 84 -8.23 10.55 -13.38
CA PHE A 84 -7.79 11.85 -12.90
C PHE A 84 -6.58 11.70 -11.99
N LEU A 85 -5.53 12.46 -12.27
CA LEU A 85 -4.40 12.62 -11.39
C LEU A 85 -4.70 13.81 -10.46
N ILE A 86 -4.74 13.55 -9.15
CA ILE A 86 -5.12 14.55 -8.15
C ILE A 86 -3.89 14.93 -7.33
N LYS A 87 -3.55 16.23 -7.32
CA LYS A 87 -2.52 16.82 -6.47
C LYS A 87 -3.13 17.19 -5.12
N LEU A 88 -2.48 16.77 -4.04
CA LEU A 88 -2.91 17.02 -2.68
C LEU A 88 -1.78 17.62 -1.84
N LYS A 89 -2.12 18.57 -0.97
CA LYS A 89 -1.25 19.08 0.08
C LYS A 89 -1.74 18.55 1.42
N VAL A 90 -1.00 17.58 1.98
CA VAL A 90 -1.45 16.78 3.12
C VAL A 90 -0.50 16.98 4.30
N PRO A 91 -1.01 17.17 5.54
CA PRO A 91 -0.16 17.17 6.73
C PRO A 91 0.67 15.88 6.81
N GLU A 92 1.97 16.01 7.03
CA GLU A 92 2.92 14.89 7.10
C GLU A 92 2.47 13.80 8.09
N ASP A 93 1.91 14.22 9.24
CA ASP A 93 1.38 13.33 10.28
C ASP A 93 0.13 12.51 9.85
N LYS A 94 -0.39 12.75 8.64
CA LYS A 94 -1.48 11.98 8.02
C LYS A 94 -1.01 11.08 6.89
N ILE A 95 0.28 11.07 6.56
CA ILE A 95 0.85 10.28 5.48
C ILE A 95 1.59 9.07 6.04
N ILE A 96 1.29 7.90 5.49
CA ILE A 96 2.04 6.68 5.74
C ILE A 96 3.03 6.49 4.60
N PHE A 97 4.31 6.64 4.89
CA PHE A 97 5.37 6.35 3.93
C PHE A 97 5.75 4.86 3.97
N PHE A 98 6.04 4.30 2.80
CA PHE A 98 6.47 2.91 2.68
C PHE A 98 7.35 2.71 1.44
N ASP A 99 8.13 1.64 1.41
CA ASP A 99 8.95 1.27 0.26
C ASP A 99 8.09 0.61 -0.85
N LYS A 100 8.06 1.20 -2.05
CA LYS A 100 7.29 0.69 -3.20
C LYS A 100 7.74 -0.70 -3.66
N LYS A 101 9.05 -0.98 -3.65
CA LYS A 101 9.61 -2.26 -4.10
C LYS A 101 9.27 -3.37 -3.11
N LYS A 102 9.35 -3.10 -1.81
CA LYS A 102 8.91 -4.02 -0.76
C LYS A 102 7.39 -4.24 -0.82
N TRP A 103 6.61 -3.19 -1.06
CA TRP A 103 5.16 -3.34 -1.23
C TRP A 103 4.80 -4.25 -2.40
N ASN A 104 5.45 -4.11 -3.55
CA ASN A 104 5.25 -4.98 -4.70
C ASN A 104 5.60 -6.46 -4.41
N GLN A 105 6.61 -6.73 -3.59
CA GLN A 105 6.92 -8.09 -3.13
C GLN A 105 5.86 -8.63 -2.17
N ILE A 106 5.33 -7.79 -1.26
CA ILE A 106 4.23 -8.17 -0.36
C ILE A 106 2.94 -8.47 -1.15
N LEU A 107 2.65 -7.71 -2.21
CA LEU A 107 1.52 -7.98 -3.10
C LEU A 107 1.65 -9.35 -3.79
N LYS A 108 2.88 -9.80 -4.06
CA LYS A 108 3.19 -11.16 -4.56
C LYS A 108 3.25 -12.22 -3.44
N LEU A 109 2.90 -11.84 -2.21
CA LEU A 109 2.97 -12.65 -1.00
C LEU A 109 4.38 -13.17 -0.66
N SER A 110 5.44 -12.50 -1.14
CA SER A 110 6.82 -12.96 -1.02
C SER A 110 7.46 -12.61 0.33
N TYR A 111 8.44 -13.42 0.75
CA TYR A 111 9.32 -13.12 1.86
C TYR A 111 10.24 -11.95 1.51
N LEU A 112 10.28 -10.92 2.35
CA LEU A 112 11.28 -9.86 2.23
C LEU A 112 12.59 -10.34 2.87
N ALA A 113 13.65 -10.55 2.09
CA ALA A 113 14.96 -10.93 2.61
C ALA A 113 15.76 -9.71 3.09
N ASP A 114 16.64 -9.88 4.08
CA ASP A 114 17.55 -8.80 4.51
C ASP A 114 18.71 -8.60 3.53
N ASN A 115 19.16 -9.71 2.92
CA ASN A 115 20.26 -9.75 1.97
C ASN A 115 20.22 -11.07 1.19
N GLN A 116 21.13 -11.24 0.24
CA GLN A 116 21.20 -12.44 -0.59
C GLN A 116 21.42 -13.73 0.22
N LYS A 117 22.16 -13.66 1.33
CA LYS A 117 22.40 -14.82 2.20
C LYS A 117 21.11 -15.26 2.91
N ASP A 118 20.32 -14.32 3.40
CA ASP A 118 18.99 -14.60 3.98
C ASP A 118 18.01 -15.14 2.92
N ALA A 119 18.00 -14.54 1.71
CA ALA A 119 17.20 -15.03 0.59
C ALA A 119 17.52 -16.50 0.26
N ASN A 120 18.82 -16.83 0.16
CA ASN A 120 19.26 -18.20 -0.12
C ASN A 120 18.84 -19.17 0.99
N LYS A 121 19.00 -18.79 2.27
CA LYS A 121 18.56 -19.62 3.41
C LYS A 121 17.06 -19.88 3.37
N HIS A 122 16.26 -18.87 3.05
CA HIS A 122 14.81 -19.00 2.95
C HIS A 122 14.41 -19.95 1.80
N GLN A 123 15.02 -19.79 0.64
CA GLN A 123 14.80 -20.67 -0.51
C GLN A 123 15.17 -22.14 -0.21
N GLU A 124 16.28 -22.38 0.49
CA GLU A 124 16.67 -23.73 0.90
C GLU A 124 15.65 -24.36 1.86
N ILE A 125 15.01 -23.57 2.74
CA ILE A 125 13.94 -24.07 3.62
C ILE A 125 12.71 -24.49 2.80
N LEU A 126 12.33 -23.72 1.77
CA LEU A 126 11.20 -24.06 0.90
C LEU A 126 11.49 -25.34 0.11
N LYS A 127 12.67 -25.43 -0.53
CA LYS A 127 13.11 -26.60 -1.29
C LYS A 127 13.13 -27.88 -0.47
N LYS A 128 13.71 -27.84 0.74
CA LYS A 128 13.77 -29.01 1.64
C LYS A 128 12.38 -29.52 2.06
N ARG A 129 11.36 -28.68 1.97
CA ARG A 129 9.98 -29.01 2.32
C ARG A 129 9.10 -29.27 1.09
N GLY A 130 9.67 -29.24 -0.12
CA GLY A 130 8.92 -29.42 -1.37
C GLY A 130 7.91 -28.31 -1.67
N ILE A 131 8.13 -27.11 -1.13
CA ILE A 131 7.23 -25.95 -1.30
C ILE A 131 7.68 -25.17 -2.54
N ALA A 132 6.74 -24.85 -3.44
CA ALA A 132 7.04 -24.18 -4.69
C ALA A 132 7.47 -22.72 -4.49
N ASP A 133 6.69 -21.95 -3.72
CA ASP A 133 6.96 -20.55 -3.43
C ASP A 133 6.25 -20.04 -2.16
N ASP A 134 6.50 -18.77 -1.81
CA ASP A 134 5.90 -18.11 -0.65
C ASP A 134 4.38 -17.93 -0.77
N SER A 135 3.86 -17.81 -1.98
CA SER A 135 2.42 -17.66 -2.20
C SER A 135 1.70 -18.95 -1.77
N GLU A 136 2.28 -20.11 -2.05
CA GLU A 136 1.79 -21.41 -1.56
C GLU A 136 1.71 -21.41 -0.02
N VAL A 137 2.79 -20.98 0.65
CA VAL A 137 2.85 -20.87 2.12
C VAL A 137 1.75 -19.97 2.67
N MET A 138 1.56 -18.83 2.02
CA MET A 138 0.64 -17.78 2.48
C MET A 138 -0.82 -18.13 2.23
N LEU A 139 -1.12 -18.91 1.19
CA LEU A 139 -2.47 -19.32 0.81
C LEU A 139 -2.91 -20.62 1.50
N SER A 140 -1.98 -21.53 1.76
CA SER A 140 -2.22 -22.82 2.43
C SER A 140 -2.39 -22.69 3.95
N PRO A 141 -3.25 -23.49 4.63
CA PRO A 141 -3.30 -23.56 6.08
C PRO A 141 -2.12 -24.33 6.71
N HIS A 142 -1.38 -25.13 5.93
CA HIS A 142 -0.45 -26.15 6.43
C HIS A 142 0.86 -25.62 7.02
N TYR A 143 1.20 -24.34 6.78
CA TYR A 143 2.53 -23.80 7.09
C TYR A 143 2.48 -22.60 8.06
N PRO A 144 1.91 -22.74 9.28
CA PRO A 144 1.72 -21.61 10.19
C PRO A 144 3.02 -20.92 10.59
N VAL A 145 4.10 -21.69 10.82
CA VAL A 145 5.41 -21.15 11.21
C VAL A 145 6.04 -20.34 10.07
N LEU A 146 6.08 -20.88 8.85
CA LEU A 146 6.64 -20.16 7.69
C LEU A 146 5.80 -18.93 7.34
N LYS A 147 4.47 -19.03 7.43
CA LYS A 147 3.57 -17.90 7.25
C LYS A 147 3.84 -16.77 8.24
N ASN A 148 4.10 -17.11 9.51
CA ASN A 148 4.47 -16.11 10.49
C ASN A 148 5.83 -15.47 10.16
N LYS A 149 6.82 -16.26 9.76
CA LYS A 149 8.13 -15.76 9.30
C LYS A 149 7.99 -14.76 8.15
N ILE A 150 7.17 -15.09 7.13
CA ILE A 150 6.91 -14.19 5.99
C ILE A 150 6.24 -12.90 6.46
N LYS A 151 5.19 -12.99 7.29
CA LYS A 151 4.51 -11.79 7.82
C LYS A 151 5.41 -10.93 8.70
N GLN A 152 6.33 -11.53 9.45
CA GLN A 152 7.30 -10.79 10.25
C GLN A 152 8.28 -10.02 9.37
N SER A 153 8.74 -10.62 8.27
CA SER A 153 9.64 -9.91 7.35
C SER A 153 8.96 -8.74 6.63
N TRP A 154 7.64 -8.74 6.52
CA TRP A 154 6.88 -7.63 5.96
C TRP A 154 6.91 -6.35 6.80
N GLN A 155 7.28 -6.41 8.09
CA GLN A 155 7.44 -5.22 8.96
C GLN A 155 8.44 -4.22 8.37
N LYS A 156 9.43 -4.74 7.63
CA LYS A 156 10.44 -3.97 6.90
C LYS A 156 9.88 -3.03 5.83
N LEU A 157 8.59 -3.13 5.52
CA LEU A 157 7.89 -2.21 4.63
C LEU A 157 7.96 -0.75 5.09
N PHE A 158 7.88 -0.53 6.41
CA PHE A 158 7.83 0.80 7.01
C PHE A 158 9.17 1.28 7.57
N GLU A 159 10.23 0.48 7.46
CA GLU A 159 11.59 0.81 7.90
C GLU A 159 12.32 1.76 6.92
N ALA A 160 11.59 2.60 6.18
CA ALA A 160 12.22 3.52 5.25
C ALA A 160 13.06 4.56 6.03
N GLU A 161 14.30 4.75 5.60
CA GLU A 161 15.23 5.69 6.22
C GLU A 161 14.68 7.13 6.19
N ASN A 162 15.07 7.92 7.19
CA ASN A 162 14.71 9.33 7.42
C ASN A 162 15.26 10.29 6.36
N ASP A 163 15.50 9.83 5.14
CA ASP A 163 15.87 10.69 4.04
C ASP A 163 14.63 11.41 3.50
N GLU A 164 14.85 12.63 2.98
CA GLU A 164 13.86 13.44 2.26
C GLU A 164 13.01 12.56 1.33
N PHE A 165 11.74 12.91 1.14
CA PHE A 165 10.76 12.12 0.39
C PHE A 165 11.21 11.87 -1.07
N ASN A 166 12.05 10.84 -1.24
CA ASN A 166 12.60 10.44 -2.52
C ASN A 166 11.53 9.64 -3.28
N SER A 167 11.03 10.25 -4.35
CA SER A 167 9.92 9.79 -5.16
C SER A 167 10.13 8.43 -5.80
N GLU A 168 11.37 8.04 -6.08
CA GLU A 168 11.69 6.79 -6.79
C GLU A 168 11.47 5.55 -5.92
N ILE A 169 11.68 5.67 -4.61
CA ILE A 169 11.68 4.54 -3.68
C ILE A 169 10.44 4.56 -2.79
N LYS A 170 9.98 5.75 -2.37
CA LYS A 170 8.90 5.89 -1.39
C LYS A 170 7.53 5.99 -2.06
N GLY A 171 6.58 5.23 -1.53
CA GLY A 171 5.15 5.36 -1.75
C GLY A 171 4.50 6.05 -0.56
N ALA A 172 3.32 6.61 -0.79
CA ALA A 172 2.52 7.25 0.23
C ALA A 172 1.14 6.59 0.33
N ALA A 173 0.58 6.55 1.52
CA ALA A 173 -0.78 6.14 1.76
C ALA A 173 -1.47 7.11 2.72
N VAL A 174 -2.74 7.40 2.46
CA VAL A 174 -3.57 8.22 3.35
C VAL A 174 -4.87 7.48 3.65
N TRP A 175 -5.35 7.55 4.88
CA TRP A 175 -6.58 6.86 5.27
C TRP A 175 -7.85 7.42 4.63
N GLU A 176 -7.79 8.68 4.24
CA GLU A 176 -8.91 9.42 3.69
C GLU A 176 -8.43 10.46 2.68
N LEU A 177 -9.33 10.90 1.82
CA LEU A 177 -9.13 12.09 1.00
C LEU A 177 -9.98 13.21 1.56
N ARG A 178 -9.43 14.42 1.65
CA ARG A 178 -10.16 15.63 2.04
C ARG A 178 -10.09 16.64 0.92
N TYR A 179 -11.22 17.28 0.64
CA TYR A 179 -11.29 18.38 -0.32
C TYR A 179 -10.44 19.57 0.13
N SER A 180 -10.26 19.76 1.44
CA SER A 180 -9.36 20.79 1.98
C SER A 180 -7.88 20.58 1.64
N TRP A 181 -7.49 19.37 1.23
CA TRP A 181 -6.12 19.07 0.78
C TRP A 181 -5.96 19.23 -0.73
N LEU A 182 -7.04 19.49 -1.46
CA LEU A 182 -7.03 19.49 -2.92
C LEU A 182 -6.36 20.74 -3.46
N GLU A 183 -5.30 20.56 -4.24
CA GLU A 183 -4.62 21.63 -4.96
C GLU A 183 -5.02 21.63 -6.44
N GLU A 184 -4.98 20.47 -7.10
CA GLU A 184 -5.17 20.37 -8.54
C GLU A 184 -5.79 19.03 -8.97
N ILE A 185 -6.53 19.03 -10.07
CA ILE A 185 -7.05 17.83 -10.73
C ILE A 185 -6.71 17.89 -12.22
N ILE A 186 -5.94 16.90 -12.69
CA ILE A 186 -5.50 16.77 -14.07
C ILE A 186 -6.22 15.57 -14.69
N GLU A 187 -6.88 15.78 -15.83
CA GLU A 187 -7.49 14.69 -16.59
C GLU A 187 -6.42 13.95 -17.41
N MET A 188 -6.36 12.64 -17.24
CA MET A 188 -5.46 11.77 -17.98
C MET A 188 -6.17 11.22 -19.21
N LYS A 189 -5.65 11.60 -20.39
CA LYS A 189 -6.10 11.10 -21.69
C LYS A 189 -5.58 9.69 -21.96
#